data_AF-A0A9E0YNE3-F1
#
_entry.id   AF-A0A9E0YNE3-F1
#
_cell.length_a   1.000
_cell.length_b   1.000
_cell.length_c   1.000
_cell.angle_alpha   90.00
_cell.angle_beta   90.00
_cell.angle_gamma   90.00
#
_symmetry.space_group_name_H-M   'P 1'
#
loop_
_entity.id
_entity.type
_entity.pdbx_description
1 polymer ?
#
loop_
_entity_poly.entity_id
_entity_poly.type
_entity_poly.pdbx_seq_one_letter_code
_entity_poly.pdbx_strand_id
1 'polypeptide(L)'
;MSDLKVNHPYIAKDEDIQGGKPTVKGSRIPISVLVTYYKSGNDIDEILNLYPQLTPAKVHDAISYYYDNQEQIDDEINKLQDENRWQEKYPPGKA
;
A
#
# COMPACT_ATOMS: atom_id res chain seq x y z
N MET A 1 -28.69 0.70 -4.73
CA MET A 1 -27.70 0.77 -5.82
C MET A 1 -26.80 -0.43 -5.63
N SER A 2 -26.72 -1.32 -6.61
CA SER A 2 -25.92 -2.55 -6.51
C SER A 2 -24.45 -2.22 -6.34
N ASP A 3 -23.77 -2.82 -5.35
CA ASP A 3 -22.32 -2.75 -5.21
C ASP A 3 -21.66 -3.21 -6.51
N LEU A 4 -21.08 -2.26 -7.25
CA LEU A 4 -20.25 -2.57 -8.40
C LEU A 4 -18.92 -3.07 -7.87
N LYS A 5 -18.66 -4.37 -8.01
CA LYS A 5 -17.37 -4.95 -7.66
C LYS A 5 -16.37 -4.63 -8.76
N VAL A 6 -15.62 -3.55 -8.58
CA VAL A 6 -14.52 -3.16 -9.48
C VAL A 6 -13.42 -4.20 -9.38
N ASN A 7 -12.88 -4.61 -10.53
CA ASN A 7 -11.76 -5.55 -10.58
C ASN A 7 -10.45 -4.78 -10.68
N HIS A 8 -9.48 -5.15 -9.84
CA HIS A 8 -8.15 -4.55 -9.80
C HIS A 8 -7.08 -5.57 -10.26
N PRO A 9 -6.83 -5.70 -11.58
CA PRO A 9 -5.99 -6.75 -12.13
C PRO A 9 -4.51 -6.67 -11.74
N TYR A 10 -4.06 -5.52 -11.22
CA TYR A 10 -2.68 -5.28 -10.80
C TYR A 10 -2.48 -5.40 -9.29
N ILE A 11 -3.50 -5.83 -8.54
CA ILE A 11 -3.42 -6.00 -7.09
C ILE A 11 -3.38 -7.49 -6.77
N ALA A 12 -2.47 -7.88 -5.88
CA ALA A 12 -2.33 -9.24 -5.39
C ALA A 12 -2.44 -9.26 -3.85
N LYS A 13 -3.12 -10.27 -3.32
CA LYS A 13 -3.15 -10.60 -1.90
C LYS A 13 -2.63 -12.01 -1.75
N ASP A 14 -1.61 -12.18 -0.93
CA ASP A 14 -0.94 -13.46 -0.67
C ASP A 14 -0.54 -13.48 0.80
N GLU A 15 -0.98 -14.48 1.56
CA GLU A 15 -0.75 -14.57 3.00
C GLU A 15 0.75 -14.68 3.34
N ASP A 16 1.54 -15.27 2.44
CA ASP A 16 2.99 -15.42 2.59
C ASP A 16 3.75 -14.12 2.23
N ILE A 17 3.06 -13.12 1.67
CA ILE A 17 3.63 -11.84 1.25
C ILE A 17 3.04 -10.70 2.08
N GLN A 18 3.90 -10.03 2.85
CA GLN A 18 3.48 -8.88 3.68
C GLN A 18 2.35 -9.21 4.67
N GLY A 19 2.16 -10.50 5.01
CA GLY A 19 1.10 -10.97 5.91
C GLY A 19 -0.30 -10.79 5.32
N GLY A 20 -0.48 -11.04 4.02
CA GLY A 20 -1.80 -10.96 3.35
C GLY A 20 -2.22 -9.56 2.92
N LYS A 21 -1.40 -8.54 3.17
CA LYS A 21 -1.68 -7.17 2.74
C LYS A 21 -1.77 -7.06 1.22
N PRO A 22 -2.63 -6.18 0.69
CA PRO A 22 -2.67 -5.94 -0.75
C PRO A 22 -1.33 -5.35 -1.20
N THR A 23 -0.79 -5.94 -2.26
CA THR A 23 0.48 -5.55 -2.89
C THR A 23 0.30 -5.37 -4.38
N VAL A 24 1.21 -4.61 -5.00
CA VAL A 24 1.24 -4.51 -6.45
C VAL A 24 1.72 -5.83 -7.05
N LYS A 25 0.95 -6.41 -7.96
CA LYS A 25 1.20 -7.70 -8.59
C LYS A 25 2.59 -7.77 -9.23
N GLY A 26 3.31 -8.85 -8.90
CA GLY A 26 4.70 -9.05 -9.31
C GLY A 26 5.71 -8.24 -8.51
N SER A 27 5.31 -7.65 -7.38
CA SER A 27 6.19 -6.96 -6.44
C SER A 27 5.79 -7.32 -5.01
N ARG A 28 6.61 -6.91 -4.03
CA ARG A 28 6.27 -6.95 -2.60
C ARG A 28 5.90 -5.58 -2.04
N ILE A 29 5.59 -4.61 -2.90
CA ILE A 29 5.28 -3.23 -2.54
C ILE A 29 3.81 -3.18 -2.08
N PRO A 30 3.52 -2.85 -0.82
CA PRO A 30 2.14 -2.70 -0.33
C PRO A 30 1.43 -1.53 -1.00
N ILE A 31 0.13 -1.65 -1.22
CA ILE A 31 -0.70 -0.56 -1.76
C ILE A 31 -0.68 0.65 -0.82
N SER A 32 -0.68 0.41 0.49
CA SER A 32 -0.57 1.46 1.51
C SER A 32 0.65 2.36 1.32
N VAL A 33 1.79 1.82 0.84
CA VAL A 33 3.01 2.60 0.61
C VAL A 33 2.82 3.58 -0.55
N LEU A 34 2.28 3.12 -1.67
CA LEU A 34 2.02 3.99 -2.83
C LEU A 34 1.00 5.09 -2.48
N VAL A 35 -0.02 4.72 -1.71
CA VAL A 35 -1.07 5.65 -1.25
C VAL A 35 -0.51 6.68 -0.27
N THR A 36 0.46 6.31 0.59
CA THR A 36 1.14 7.28 1.45
C THR A 36 1.81 8.38 0.62
N TYR A 37 2.61 8.04 -0.39
CA TYR A 37 3.24 9.03 -1.27
C TYR A 37 2.21 9.89 -1.99
N TYR A 38 1.18 9.27 -2.56
CA TYR A 38 0.09 9.99 -3.21
C TYR A 38 -0.62 10.98 -2.26
N LYS A 39 -0.92 10.58 -1.02
CA LYS A 39 -1.51 11.46 0.01
C LYS A 39 -0.56 12.54 0.50
N SER A 40 0.76 12.32 0.40
CA SER A 40 1.79 13.33 0.66
C SER A 40 1.95 14.35 -0.48
N GLY A 41 1.17 14.23 -1.55
CA GLY A 41 1.16 15.16 -2.68
C GLY A 41 2.15 14.80 -3.79
N ASN A 42 2.76 13.62 -3.74
CA ASN A 42 3.60 13.15 -4.84
C ASN A 42 2.75 12.83 -6.06
N ASP A 43 3.23 13.24 -7.23
CA ASP A 43 2.63 12.81 -8.48
C ASP A 43 3.05 11.38 -8.85
N ILE A 44 2.42 10.83 -9.89
CA ILE A 44 2.65 9.44 -10.31
C ILE A 44 4.06 9.25 -10.86
N ASP A 45 4.63 10.25 -11.54
CA ASP A 45 5.98 10.16 -12.10
C ASP A 45 7.02 10.15 -10.97
N GLU A 46 6.83 10.93 -9.91
CA GLU A 46 7.63 10.87 -8.69
C GLU A 46 7.56 9.50 -8.02
N ILE A 47 6.36 8.91 -7.91
CA ILE A 47 6.19 7.56 -7.37
C ILE A 47 6.91 6.52 -8.24
N LEU A 48 6.84 6.66 -9.56
CA LEU A 48 7.53 5.77 -10.51
C LEU A 48 9.05 5.94 -10.46
N ASN A 49 9.55 7.13 -10.18
CA ASN A 49 10.98 7.36 -9.95
C ASN A 49 11.49 6.63 -8.69
N LEU A 50 10.66 6.53 -7.65
CA LEU A 50 10.95 5.75 -6.45
C LEU A 50 10.85 4.25 -6.68
N TYR A 51 9.95 3.82 -7.57
CA TYR A 51 9.72 2.41 -7.91
C TYR A 51 9.75 2.14 -9.43
N PRO A 52 10.94 2.18 -10.07
CA PRO A 52 11.07 2.07 -11.53
C PRO A 52 10.59 0.73 -12.11
N GLN A 53 10.44 -0.30 -11.29
CA GLN A 53 9.88 -1.60 -11.68
C GLN A 53 8.36 -1.58 -11.84
N LEU A 54 7.69 -0.50 -11.42
CA LEU A 54 6.25 -0.32 -11.58
C LEU A 54 5.95 0.33 -12.92
N THR A 55 4.69 0.22 -13.31
CA THR A 55 4.17 0.86 -14.53
C THR A 55 3.08 1.85 -14.11
N PRO A 56 2.81 2.91 -14.89
CA PRO A 56 1.74 3.86 -14.57
C PRO A 56 0.40 3.15 -14.31
N ALA A 57 0.05 2.15 -15.11
CA ALA A 57 -1.17 1.36 -14.95
C ALA A 57 -1.28 0.69 -13.57
N LYS A 58 -0.16 0.16 -13.04
CA LYS A 58 -0.12 -0.45 -11.70
C LYS A 58 -0.32 0.58 -10.59
N VAL A 59 0.25 1.77 -10.75
CA VAL A 59 0.11 2.87 -9.76
C VAL A 59 -1.33 3.41 -9.77
N HIS A 60 -1.90 3.62 -10.95
CA HIS A 60 -3.31 4.03 -11.07
C HIS A 60 -4.28 3.00 -10.49
N ASP A 61 -4.08 1.71 -10.77
CA ASP A 61 -4.93 0.66 -10.21
C ASP A 61 -4.77 0.54 -8.68
N ALA A 62 -3.57 0.78 -8.15
CA ALA A 62 -3.34 0.87 -6.70
C ALA A 62 -4.11 2.03 -6.06
N ILE A 63 -4.13 3.21 -6.69
CA ILE A 63 -4.90 4.37 -6.23
C ILE A 63 -6.41 4.11 -6.36
N SER A 64 -6.85 3.46 -7.44
CA SER A 64 -8.25 3.05 -7.59
C SER A 64 -8.66 2.07 -6.49
N TYR A 65 -7.85 1.04 -6.23
CA TYR A 65 -8.08 0.07 -5.16
C TYR A 65 -8.19 0.75 -3.80
N TYR A 66 -7.38 1.78 -3.54
CA TYR A 66 -7.47 2.57 -2.33
C TYR A 66 -8.85 3.24 -2.17
N TYR A 67 -9.36 3.90 -3.20
CA TYR A 67 -10.68 4.55 -3.12
C TYR A 67 -11.82 3.56 -2.88
N ASP A 68 -11.69 2.33 -3.38
CA ASP A 68 -12.66 1.27 -3.11
C ASP A 68 -12.48 0.60 -1.72
N ASN A 69 -11.34 0.81 -1.04
CA ASN A 69 -10.96 0.14 0.21
C ASN A 69 -10.32 1.11 1.23
N GLN A 70 -10.81 2.35 1.31
CA GLN A 70 -10.13 3.43 2.04
C GLN A 70 -9.90 3.09 3.52
N GLU A 71 -10.92 2.55 4.20
CA GLU A 71 -10.83 2.19 5.62
C GLU A 71 -9.69 1.18 5.89
N GLN A 72 -9.60 0.13 5.07
CA GLN A 72 -8.54 -0.87 5.18
C GLN A 72 -7.16 -0.21 5.02
N ILE A 73 -6.98 0.57 3.96
CA ILE A 73 -5.67 1.10 3.60
C ILE A 73 -5.26 2.23 4.56
N ASP A 74 -6.19 3.08 4.99
CA ASP A 74 -5.91 4.12 5.98
C ASP A 74 -5.49 3.52 7.33
N ASP A 75 -6.14 2.43 7.78
CA ASP A 75 -5.70 1.68 8.95
C ASP A 75 -4.28 1.08 8.76
N GLU A 76 -3.99 0.52 7.59
CA GLU A 76 -2.65 0.03 7.26
C GLU A 76 -1.59 1.16 7.30
N ILE A 77 -1.91 2.35 6.79
CA ILE A 77 -1.03 3.53 6.80
C ILE A 77 -0.80 4.01 8.24
N ASN A 78 -1.87 4.15 9.03
CA ASN A 78 -1.78 4.57 10.43
C ASN A 78 -0.88 3.61 11.23
N LYS A 79 -1.02 2.30 11.02
CA LYS A 79 -0.17 1.27 11.66
C LYS A 79 1.30 1.31 11.21
N LEU A 80 1.61 1.87 10.05
CA LEU A 80 2.98 2.09 9.58
C LEU A 80 3.59 3.34 10.22
N GLN A 81 2.79 4.37 10.41
CA GLN A 81 3.19 5.67 10.97
C GLN A 81 3.17 5.71 12.51
N ASP A 82 2.60 4.70 13.16
CA ASP A 82 2.65 4.57 14.62
C ASP A 82 4.08 4.32 15.11
N GLU A 83 4.76 5.39 15.50
CA GLU A 83 6.12 5.40 16.04
C GLU A 83 6.25 4.58 17.33
N ASN A 84 5.19 4.52 18.14
CA ASN A 84 5.19 3.76 19.40
C ASN A 84 5.25 2.26 19.14
N ARG A 85 4.69 1.80 18.02
CA ARG A 85 4.69 0.38 17.64
C ARG A 85 6.09 -0.19 17.43
N TRP A 86 7.04 0.62 16.95
CA TRP A 86 8.44 0.20 16.82
C TRP A 86 9.12 0.04 18.17
N GLN A 87 8.85 0.96 19.10
CA GLN A 87 9.38 0.94 20.46
C GLN A 87 8.82 -0.22 21.28
N GLU A 88 7.53 -0.54 21.14
CA GLU A 88 6.93 -1.71 21.80
C GLU A 88 7.43 -3.03 21.23
N LYS A 89 7.57 -3.11 19.89
CA LYS A 89 7.95 -4.35 19.21
C LYS A 89 9.46 -4.63 19.30
N TYR A 90 10.29 -3.59 19.29
CA TYR A 90 11.75 -3.68 19.39
C TYR A 90 12.26 -2.70 20.45
N PRO A 91 12.01 -2.97 21.74
CA PRO A 91 12.46 -2.08 22.81
C PRO A 91 14.00 -2.00 22.80
N PRO A 92 14.57 -0.79 22.87
CA PRO A 92 16.02 -0.60 22.86
C PRO A 92 16.67 -1.37 24.01
N GLY A 93 17.71 -2.17 23.70
CA GLY A 93 18.51 -2.90 24.70
C GLY A 93 18.19 -4.40 24.88
N LYS A 94 17.32 -5.00 24.06
CA LYS A 94 17.14 -6.47 24.01
C LYS A 94 17.79 -7.05 22.75
N ALA A 95 19.11 -7.24 22.80
CA ALA A 95 19.88 -8.12 21.91
C ALA A 95 20.48 -9.25 22.74
#